data_AF-A0A4Q3KN56-F1
#
_entry.id   AF-A0A4Q3KN56-F1
#
_cell.length_a   1.000
_cell.length_b   1.000
_cell.length_c   1.000
_cell.angle_alpha   90.00
_cell.angle_beta   90.00
_cell.angle_gamma   90.00
#
_symmetry.space_group_name_H-M   'P 1'
#
loop_
_entity.id
_entity.type
_entity.pdbx_description
1 polymer ?
#
loop_
_entity_poly.entity_id
_entity_poly.type
_entity_poly.pdbx_seq_one_letter_code
_entity_poly.pdbx_strand_id
1 'polypeptide(L)'
;SSLAAQLAKKTPASQAKTDSATAQQGGALTRYFTMPGSLGVNLRDTARVNQLLRSDEARAILPPNMVLLYDAKPKDTNGQSFIRLIAVKKDRTGAAAAPLTGEVVSDARMDYDQTGRPEVSMSMNPNGSKKWQRMTAANIGKQVAVVLDDVVYSDPVVQSEISGGNTQISGSFSIEEAQDLAQVLKAGKLPAPTRIVEEAVVGPSLGREAINQGLYSSLAGLLIIMVFMTVYYGRAGLVADAALLFNMFLILGVLAQFGTALTLPGIAGLILVIASSVDANVLIFERIREELDHGLSLHDAVNAGYNRAFSAIFDSNVTTMLIAIILGFFGTGPVQSFAVTLGIGVLTSFLSAVYVSRLIIEALIKGKTTSAITFSTFL
;
A
#
# COMPACT_ATOMS: atom_id res chain seq x y z
N SER A 1 48.00 -19.76 -66.76
CA SER A 1 47.68 -18.68 -67.71
C SER A 1 46.48 -19.13 -68.54
N SER A 2 45.29 -19.03 -67.96
CA SER A 2 44.06 -19.56 -68.57
C SER A 2 42.83 -19.07 -67.80
N LEU A 3 41.71 -18.96 -68.53
CA LEU A 3 40.34 -18.63 -68.12
C LEU A 3 39.99 -17.22 -67.61
N ALA A 4 40.89 -16.47 -66.97
CA ALA A 4 40.54 -15.13 -66.46
C ALA A 4 40.53 -14.01 -67.53
N ALA A 5 41.18 -14.22 -68.68
CA ALA A 5 41.36 -13.18 -69.70
C ALA A 5 40.38 -13.26 -70.90
N GLN A 6 39.52 -14.28 -70.98
CA GLN A 6 38.55 -14.45 -72.09
C GLN A 6 37.12 -13.98 -71.76
N LEU A 7 36.83 -13.58 -70.53
CA LEU A 7 35.50 -13.04 -70.15
C LEU A 7 35.45 -11.49 -70.13
N ALA A 8 36.56 -10.81 -70.43
CA ALA A 8 36.65 -9.35 -70.36
C ALA A 8 36.29 -8.60 -71.66
N LYS A 9 35.88 -9.26 -72.75
CA LYS A 9 35.52 -8.58 -74.02
C LYS A 9 34.38 -9.26 -74.79
N LYS A 10 33.14 -8.95 -74.40
CA LYS A 10 31.87 -8.94 -75.19
C LYS A 10 30.80 -8.52 -74.18
N THR A 11 30.05 -7.42 -74.25
CA THR A 11 29.47 -6.66 -75.37
C THR A 11 28.91 -5.35 -74.76
N PRO A 12 28.72 -4.25 -75.52
CA PRO A 12 28.20 -2.99 -75.00
C PRO A 12 26.67 -2.96 -74.88
N ALA A 13 26.20 -2.15 -73.92
CA ALA A 13 24.93 -1.42 -73.83
C ALA A 13 23.63 -2.02 -74.42
N SER A 14 22.73 -2.43 -73.52
CA SER A 14 21.29 -2.13 -73.66
C SER A 14 20.67 -2.05 -72.25
N GLN A 15 19.91 -1.00 -72.02
CA GLN A 15 19.16 -0.75 -70.78
C GLN A 15 18.21 -1.91 -70.48
N ALA A 16 18.34 -2.51 -69.29
CA ALA A 16 17.27 -3.30 -68.69
C ALA A 16 17.25 -3.03 -67.19
N LYS A 17 16.04 -2.74 -66.73
CA LYS A 17 15.69 -2.24 -65.40
C LYS A 17 16.23 -3.14 -64.28
N THR A 18 16.65 -2.46 -63.22
CA THR A 18 16.79 -2.95 -61.86
C THR A 18 15.65 -3.93 -61.51
N ASP A 19 16.00 -5.19 -61.28
CA ASP A 19 15.08 -6.22 -60.80
C ASP A 19 14.71 -5.94 -59.34
N SER A 20 13.75 -5.03 -59.15
CA SER A 20 12.97 -4.87 -57.92
C SER A 20 11.88 -5.96 -57.80
N ALA A 21 12.23 -7.22 -58.12
CA ALA A 21 11.28 -8.32 -58.28
C ALA A 21 11.42 -9.45 -57.26
N THR A 22 12.14 -9.25 -56.14
CA THR A 22 12.18 -10.22 -55.03
C THR A 22 11.79 -9.65 -53.66
N ALA A 23 11.45 -8.36 -53.57
CA ALA A 23 11.03 -7.70 -52.32
C ALA A 23 9.50 -7.43 -52.22
N GLN A 24 8.69 -7.92 -53.18
CA GLN A 24 7.25 -7.61 -53.30
C GLN A 24 6.32 -8.82 -53.14
N GLN A 25 6.72 -9.86 -52.38
CA GLN A 25 5.82 -10.97 -51.98
C GLN A 25 5.81 -11.21 -50.46
N GLY A 26 5.83 -10.12 -49.69
CA GLY A 26 5.53 -10.16 -48.25
C GLY A 26 4.20 -9.46 -47.99
N GLY A 27 3.20 -10.19 -47.47
CA GLY A 27 1.92 -9.61 -47.03
C GLY A 27 2.09 -8.47 -46.02
N ALA A 28 1.05 -7.68 -45.78
CA ALA A 28 1.14 -6.44 -44.98
C ALA A 28 1.75 -6.64 -43.58
N LEU A 29 1.58 -7.85 -43.02
CA LEU A 29 2.15 -8.32 -41.77
C LEU A 29 3.68 -8.46 -41.77
N THR A 30 4.25 -9.01 -42.85
CA THR A 30 5.69 -9.32 -42.93
C THR A 30 6.56 -8.07 -42.97
N ARG A 31 6.00 -6.91 -43.36
CA ARG A 31 6.69 -5.62 -43.35
C ARG A 31 6.98 -5.08 -41.95
N TYR A 32 6.20 -5.51 -40.95
CA TYR A 32 6.38 -5.08 -39.56
C TYR A 32 7.33 -6.01 -38.77
N PHE A 33 7.61 -7.20 -39.29
CA PHE A 33 8.62 -8.10 -38.72
C PHE A 33 10.02 -7.65 -39.17
N THR A 34 10.63 -6.83 -38.33
CA THR A 34 11.86 -6.09 -38.66
C THR A 34 13.05 -6.52 -37.80
N MET A 35 12.83 -7.39 -36.80
CA MET A 35 13.89 -7.87 -35.93
C MET A 35 14.81 -8.87 -36.66
N PRO A 36 16.13 -8.65 -36.71
CA PRO A 36 17.06 -9.60 -37.33
C PRO A 36 17.15 -10.91 -36.54
N GLY A 37 17.00 -12.05 -37.23
CA GLY A 37 17.22 -13.39 -36.65
C GLY A 37 16.07 -13.96 -35.80
N SER A 38 14.99 -13.20 -35.56
CA SER A 38 13.78 -13.70 -34.90
C SER A 38 12.54 -12.92 -35.34
N LEU A 39 11.36 -13.51 -35.17
CA LEU A 39 10.10 -12.77 -35.33
C LEU A 39 10.02 -11.72 -34.24
N GLY A 40 10.00 -10.44 -34.62
CA GLY A 40 9.91 -9.34 -33.68
C GLY A 40 9.53 -8.04 -34.37
N VAL A 41 8.89 -7.16 -33.62
CA VAL A 41 8.31 -5.91 -34.13
C VAL A 41 8.88 -4.73 -33.38
N ASN A 42 8.92 -3.57 -34.03
CA ASN A 42 9.28 -2.34 -33.32
C ASN A 42 8.24 -2.08 -32.22
N LEU A 43 8.69 -1.68 -31.03
CA LEU A 43 7.82 -1.43 -29.89
C LEU A 43 6.72 -0.41 -30.21
N ARG A 44 7.02 0.57 -31.08
CA ARG A 44 6.09 1.61 -31.55
C ARG A 44 4.95 1.07 -32.41
N ASP A 45 5.15 -0.06 -33.09
CA ASP A 45 4.22 -0.61 -34.07
C ASP A 45 3.33 -1.73 -33.50
N THR A 46 3.48 -2.08 -32.22
CA THR A 46 2.76 -3.16 -31.54
C THR A 46 1.23 -3.07 -31.68
N ALA A 47 0.66 -1.87 -31.57
CA ALA A 47 -0.78 -1.65 -31.75
C ALA A 47 -1.25 -2.00 -33.18
N ARG A 48 -0.47 -1.60 -34.20
CA ARG A 48 -0.75 -1.87 -35.60
C ARG A 48 -0.61 -3.37 -35.91
N VAL A 49 0.42 -3.99 -35.36
CA VAL A 49 0.68 -5.43 -35.48
C VAL A 49 -0.45 -6.23 -34.84
N ASN A 50 -0.92 -5.85 -33.65
CA ASN A 50 -2.05 -6.52 -33.00
C ASN A 50 -3.34 -6.46 -33.82
N GLN A 51 -3.59 -5.32 -34.48
CA GLN A 51 -4.72 -5.19 -35.40
C GLN A 51 -4.56 -6.11 -36.61
N LEU A 52 -3.36 -6.17 -37.19
CA LEU A 52 -3.07 -7.02 -38.35
C LEU A 52 -3.10 -8.51 -38.00
N LEU A 53 -2.60 -8.93 -36.83
CA LEU A 53 -2.62 -10.34 -36.38
C LEU A 53 -4.05 -10.87 -36.20
N ARG A 54 -5.04 -9.98 -36.02
CA ARG A 54 -6.46 -10.32 -35.91
C ARG A 54 -7.19 -10.34 -37.25
N SER A 55 -6.54 -9.91 -38.35
CA SER A 55 -7.14 -9.86 -39.68
C SER A 55 -7.28 -11.26 -40.31
N ASP A 56 -8.16 -11.38 -41.30
CA ASP A 56 -8.33 -12.62 -42.06
C ASP A 56 -7.08 -13.00 -42.88
N GLU A 57 -6.28 -12.00 -43.27
CA GLU A 57 -4.98 -12.20 -43.92
C GLU A 57 -3.99 -12.92 -42.99
N ALA A 58 -3.91 -12.52 -41.71
CA ALA A 58 -3.06 -13.20 -40.73
C ALA A 58 -3.51 -14.64 -40.48
N ARG A 59 -4.83 -14.85 -40.38
CA ARG A 59 -5.42 -16.18 -40.14
C ARG A 59 -5.20 -17.16 -41.29
N ALA A 60 -5.08 -16.66 -42.52
CA ALA A 60 -4.78 -17.48 -43.69
C ALA A 60 -3.31 -17.93 -43.75
N ILE A 61 -2.39 -17.13 -43.18
CA ILE A 61 -0.94 -17.38 -43.23
C ILE A 61 -0.46 -18.15 -41.99
N LEU A 62 -1.02 -17.87 -40.82
CA LEU A 62 -0.62 -18.50 -39.56
C LEU A 62 -1.25 -19.89 -39.40
N PRO A 63 -0.48 -20.92 -39.00
CA PRO A 63 -1.03 -22.23 -38.70
C PRO A 63 -2.15 -22.14 -37.65
N PRO A 64 -3.26 -22.89 -37.80
CA PRO A 64 -4.41 -22.79 -36.92
C PRO A 64 -4.13 -23.26 -35.48
N ASN A 65 -3.03 -23.96 -35.25
CA ASN A 65 -2.59 -24.53 -33.97
C ASN A 65 -1.53 -23.68 -33.24
N MET A 66 -1.37 -22.41 -33.60
CA MET A 66 -0.36 -21.52 -33.05
C MET A 66 -0.96 -20.16 -32.64
N VAL A 67 -0.40 -19.58 -31.58
CA VAL A 67 -0.60 -18.19 -31.17
C VAL A 67 0.75 -17.52 -31.00
N LEU A 68 0.85 -16.23 -31.34
CA LEU A 68 2.05 -15.43 -31.13
C LEU A 68 1.87 -14.63 -29.84
N LEU A 69 2.78 -14.83 -28.90
CA LEU A 69 2.84 -14.07 -27.65
C LEU A 69 4.06 -13.15 -27.65
N TYR A 70 3.95 -12.02 -26.97
CA TYR A 70 5.07 -11.10 -26.82
C TYR A 70 6.03 -11.59 -25.72
N ASP A 71 7.31 -11.32 -25.92
CA ASP A 71 8.33 -11.41 -24.88
C ASP A 71 8.09 -10.31 -23.84
N ALA A 72 8.31 -10.62 -22.55
CA ALA A 72 8.20 -9.64 -21.47
C ALA A 72 9.18 -8.48 -21.64
N LYS A 73 10.33 -8.73 -22.30
CA LYS A 73 11.41 -7.75 -22.41
C LYS A 73 11.65 -7.29 -23.85
N PRO A 74 11.53 -5.99 -24.14
CA PRO A 74 12.04 -5.45 -25.38
C PRO A 74 13.58 -5.51 -25.39
N LYS A 75 14.14 -5.67 -26.59
CA LYS A 75 15.58 -5.61 -26.85
C LYS A 75 15.89 -4.39 -27.68
N ASP A 76 16.82 -3.58 -27.19
CA ASP A 76 17.31 -2.43 -27.93
C ASP A 76 18.38 -2.86 -28.92
N THR A 77 18.24 -2.44 -30.17
CA THR A 77 19.23 -2.67 -31.22
C THR A 77 19.31 -1.41 -32.07
N ASN A 78 20.51 -0.81 -32.15
CA ASN A 78 20.79 0.39 -32.97
C ASN A 78 19.86 1.58 -32.68
N GLY A 79 19.54 1.83 -31.41
CA GLY A 79 18.67 2.95 -31.00
C GLY A 79 17.17 2.75 -31.26
N GLN A 80 16.77 1.54 -31.65
CA GLN A 80 15.38 1.14 -31.81
C GLN A 80 15.06 -0.05 -30.88
N SER A 81 13.94 0.04 -30.17
CA SER A 81 13.46 -1.03 -29.28
C SER A 81 12.56 -2.00 -30.05
N PHE A 82 12.91 -3.28 -30.02
CA PHE A 82 12.14 -4.35 -30.64
C PHE A 82 11.59 -5.29 -29.57
N ILE A 83 10.37 -5.79 -29.76
CA ILE A 83 9.80 -6.82 -28.91
C ILE A 83 9.65 -8.11 -29.73
N ARG A 84 10.16 -9.21 -29.16
CA ARG A 84 10.14 -10.52 -29.82
C ARG A 84 8.74 -11.12 -29.73
N LEU A 85 8.33 -11.80 -30.80
CA LEU A 85 7.12 -12.60 -30.88
C LEU A 85 7.49 -14.08 -30.84
N ILE A 86 6.92 -14.81 -29.88
CA ILE A 86 7.21 -16.21 -29.62
C ILE A 86 5.99 -17.03 -30.02
N ALA A 87 6.23 -18.04 -30.84
CA ALA A 87 5.22 -18.97 -31.30
C ALA A 87 4.92 -20.00 -30.19
N VAL A 88 3.71 -19.97 -29.65
CA VAL A 88 3.23 -20.94 -28.65
C VAL A 88 2.11 -21.77 -29.26
N LYS A 89 2.04 -23.06 -28.91
CA LYS A 89 0.96 -23.94 -29.36
C LYS A 89 -0.37 -23.45 -28.80
N LYS A 90 -1.41 -23.49 -29.63
CA LYS A 90 -2.77 -23.07 -29.31
C LYS A 90 -3.61 -24.27 -28.87
N ASP A 91 -4.52 -24.07 -27.92
CA ASP A 91 -5.48 -25.08 -27.47
C ASP A 91 -6.77 -25.06 -28.30
N ARG A 92 -7.73 -25.91 -27.94
CA ARG A 92 -9.04 -25.97 -28.60
C ARG A 92 -9.91 -24.74 -28.33
N THR A 93 -9.62 -23.94 -27.30
CA THR A 93 -10.42 -22.77 -26.91
C THR A 93 -9.98 -21.49 -27.60
N GLY A 94 -8.78 -21.47 -28.17
CA GLY A 94 -8.25 -20.30 -28.85
C GLY A 94 -7.03 -19.70 -28.19
N ALA A 95 -6.70 -20.13 -26.97
CA ALA A 95 -5.67 -19.59 -26.11
C ALA A 95 -4.37 -20.41 -26.20
N ALA A 96 -3.31 -19.94 -25.56
CA ALA A 96 -2.08 -20.72 -25.43
C ALA A 96 -2.39 -22.06 -24.73
N ALA A 97 -2.10 -23.17 -25.41
CA ALA A 97 -2.19 -24.50 -24.81
C ALA A 97 -1.07 -24.65 -23.80
N ALA A 98 -1.38 -24.41 -22.53
CA ALA A 98 -0.50 -24.72 -21.41
C ALA A 98 -0.74 -26.17 -20.98
N PRO A 99 0.17 -27.13 -21.29
CA PRO A 99 0.04 -28.49 -20.80
C PRO A 99 0.18 -28.53 -19.27
N LEU A 100 0.75 -27.51 -18.66
CA LEU A 100 0.91 -27.34 -17.23
C LEU A 100 0.55 -25.90 -16.84
N THR A 101 -0.29 -25.72 -15.83
CA THR A 101 -0.75 -24.41 -15.33
C THR A 101 -0.14 -24.13 -13.95
N GLY A 102 -0.20 -22.88 -13.49
CA GLY A 102 0.35 -22.46 -12.19
C GLY A 102 -0.24 -23.17 -10.96
N GLU A 103 -1.37 -23.88 -11.08
CA GLU A 103 -2.00 -24.63 -9.97
C GLU A 103 -1.12 -25.75 -9.42
N VAL A 104 -0.15 -26.23 -10.21
CA VAL A 104 0.74 -27.31 -9.76
C VAL A 104 1.93 -26.82 -8.96
N VAL A 105 2.16 -25.50 -8.92
CA VAL A 105 3.27 -24.87 -8.21
C VAL A 105 2.97 -24.90 -6.72
N SER A 106 3.84 -25.55 -5.95
CA SER A 106 3.71 -25.62 -4.49
C SER A 106 4.52 -24.53 -3.79
N ASP A 107 5.67 -24.16 -4.37
CA ASP A 107 6.50 -23.06 -3.88
C ASP A 107 7.34 -22.48 -5.02
N ALA A 108 7.67 -21.19 -4.93
CA ALA A 108 8.55 -20.50 -5.85
C ALA A 108 9.38 -19.48 -5.08
N ARG A 109 10.68 -19.39 -5.39
CA ARG A 109 11.62 -18.47 -4.75
C ARG A 109 12.67 -18.00 -5.75
N MET A 110 13.18 -16.79 -5.55
CA MET A 110 14.38 -16.33 -6.23
C MET A 110 15.59 -17.11 -5.69
N ASP A 111 16.46 -17.54 -6.60
CA ASP A 111 17.72 -18.23 -6.33
C ASP A 111 18.81 -17.70 -7.29
N TYR A 112 20.04 -18.19 -7.17
CA TYR A 112 21.13 -17.86 -8.08
C TYR A 112 21.62 -19.09 -8.83
N ASP A 113 21.88 -18.93 -10.13
CA ASP A 113 22.53 -19.97 -10.92
C ASP A 113 24.01 -20.14 -10.52
N GLN A 114 24.67 -21.16 -11.08
CA GLN A 114 26.09 -21.45 -10.80
C GLN A 114 27.05 -20.32 -11.21
N THR A 115 26.58 -19.38 -12.04
CA THR A 115 27.34 -18.21 -12.51
C THR A 115 27.00 -16.93 -11.74
N GLY A 116 26.14 -17.02 -10.72
CA GLY A 116 25.69 -15.90 -9.90
C GLY A 116 24.60 -15.04 -10.55
N ARG A 117 23.91 -15.53 -11.58
CA ARG A 117 22.79 -14.82 -12.21
C ARG A 117 21.48 -15.13 -11.49
N PRO A 118 20.58 -14.15 -11.29
CA PRO A 118 19.26 -14.41 -10.70
C PRO A 118 18.45 -15.40 -11.53
N GLU A 119 17.86 -16.38 -10.86
CA GLU A 119 16.92 -17.36 -11.42
C GLU A 119 15.72 -17.55 -10.49
N VAL A 120 14.66 -18.19 -10.98
CA VAL A 120 13.52 -18.57 -10.14
C VAL A 120 13.49 -20.08 -9.98
N SER A 121 13.72 -20.55 -8.75
CA SER A 121 13.55 -21.95 -8.37
C SER A 121 12.08 -22.21 -8.03
N MET A 122 11.48 -23.19 -8.69
CA MET A 122 10.08 -23.56 -8.55
C MET A 122 9.96 -25.04 -8.17
N SER A 123 9.12 -25.32 -7.18
CA SER A 123 8.77 -26.68 -6.75
C SER A 123 7.32 -26.97 -7.09
N MET A 124 7.04 -28.19 -7.53
CA MET A 124 5.70 -28.64 -7.92
C MET A 124 5.16 -29.72 -7.00
N ASN A 125 3.83 -29.84 -6.96
CA ASN A 125 3.19 -30.99 -6.33
C ASN A 125 3.47 -32.30 -7.10
N PRO A 126 3.20 -33.48 -6.51
CA PRO A 126 3.51 -34.77 -7.15
C PRO A 126 2.86 -35.01 -8.52
N ASN A 127 1.65 -34.45 -8.74
CA ASN A 127 0.95 -34.58 -10.01
C ASN A 127 1.60 -33.71 -11.10
N GLY A 128 1.95 -32.47 -10.76
CA GLY A 128 2.68 -31.56 -11.63
C GLY A 128 4.05 -32.10 -12.00
N SER A 129 4.78 -32.62 -11.01
CA SER A 129 6.12 -33.21 -11.17
C SER A 129 6.14 -34.33 -12.22
N LYS A 130 5.19 -35.27 -12.16
CA LYS A 130 5.08 -36.38 -13.14
C LYS A 130 4.74 -35.88 -14.54
N LYS A 131 3.88 -34.86 -14.64
CA LYS A 131 3.48 -34.26 -15.92
C LYS A 131 4.64 -33.49 -16.54
N TRP A 132 5.35 -32.71 -15.74
CA TRP A 132 6.54 -31.96 -16.13
C TRP A 132 7.69 -32.88 -16.59
N GLN A 133 7.94 -33.97 -15.86
CA GLN A 133 8.92 -34.99 -16.23
C GLN A 133 8.65 -35.58 -17.61
N ARG A 134 7.41 -36.03 -17.88
CA ARG A 134 7.03 -36.56 -19.20
C ARG A 134 7.15 -35.52 -20.31
N MET A 135 6.82 -34.27 -20.01
CA MET A 135 6.89 -33.18 -20.99
C MET A 135 8.33 -32.81 -21.33
N THR A 136 9.21 -32.72 -20.34
CA THR A 136 10.64 -32.42 -20.56
C THR A 136 11.33 -33.57 -21.30
N ALA A 137 11.07 -34.83 -20.92
CA ALA A 137 11.59 -36.01 -21.62
C ALA A 137 11.22 -36.05 -23.11
N ALA A 138 9.99 -35.68 -23.46
CA ALA A 138 9.51 -35.69 -24.85
C ALA A 138 9.97 -34.47 -25.69
N ASN A 139 10.55 -33.45 -25.06
CA ASN A 139 10.87 -32.17 -25.71
C ASN A 139 12.33 -31.72 -25.47
N ILE A 140 13.24 -32.66 -25.22
CA ILE A 140 14.68 -32.38 -25.15
C ILE A 140 15.15 -31.68 -26.44
N GLY A 141 15.93 -30.61 -26.29
CA GLY A 141 16.40 -29.75 -27.39
C GLY A 141 15.37 -28.74 -27.91
N LYS A 142 14.15 -28.70 -27.34
CA LYS A 142 13.11 -27.72 -27.70
C LYS A 142 12.93 -26.69 -26.59
N GLN A 143 12.41 -25.51 -26.95
CA GLN A 143 12.09 -24.45 -25.99
C GLN A 143 10.76 -24.73 -25.28
N VAL A 144 10.69 -24.38 -23.99
CA VAL A 144 9.45 -24.37 -23.22
C VAL A 144 9.21 -22.96 -22.72
N ALA A 145 8.14 -22.32 -23.21
CA ALA A 145 7.78 -20.98 -22.80
C ALA A 145 7.07 -20.98 -21.43
N VAL A 146 7.54 -20.14 -20.52
CA VAL A 146 6.88 -19.77 -19.27
C VAL A 146 6.09 -18.50 -19.53
N VAL A 147 4.77 -18.62 -19.46
CA VAL A 147 3.82 -17.57 -19.83
C VAL A 147 3.04 -17.13 -18.60
N LEU A 148 2.94 -15.81 -18.42
CA LEU A 148 2.11 -15.18 -17.40
C LEU A 148 1.30 -14.07 -18.07
N ASP A 149 -0.02 -14.09 -17.91
CA ASP A 149 -0.96 -13.13 -18.51
C ASP A 149 -0.73 -12.89 -20.02
N ASP A 150 -0.56 -13.98 -20.78
CA ASP A 150 -0.26 -14.00 -22.23
C ASP A 150 1.07 -13.32 -22.64
N VAL A 151 1.97 -13.09 -21.68
CA VAL A 151 3.32 -12.57 -21.89
C VAL A 151 4.35 -13.65 -21.55
N VAL A 152 5.34 -13.84 -22.41
CA VAL A 152 6.40 -14.83 -22.21
C VAL A 152 7.53 -14.22 -21.40
N TYR A 153 7.75 -14.72 -20.18
CA TYR A 153 8.83 -14.24 -19.31
C TYR A 153 10.15 -14.97 -19.55
N SER A 154 10.08 -16.23 -19.96
CA SER A 154 11.25 -17.03 -20.30
C SER A 154 10.90 -18.17 -21.24
N ASP A 155 11.83 -18.55 -22.12
CA ASP A 155 11.69 -19.61 -23.11
C ASP A 155 12.94 -20.51 -23.18
N PRO A 156 13.40 -21.11 -22.06
CA PRO A 156 14.64 -21.88 -22.03
C PRO A 156 14.53 -23.15 -22.87
N VAL A 157 15.67 -23.60 -23.38
CA VAL A 157 15.80 -24.89 -24.07
C VAL A 157 15.88 -25.99 -23.03
N VAL A 158 15.07 -27.04 -23.19
CA VAL A 158 15.11 -28.24 -22.34
C VAL A 158 16.39 -29.02 -22.65
N GLN A 159 17.30 -29.09 -21.68
CA GLN A 159 18.59 -29.77 -21.84
C GLN A 159 18.52 -31.26 -21.51
N SER A 160 17.73 -31.63 -20.50
CA SER A 160 17.54 -33.00 -20.03
C SER A 160 16.13 -33.20 -19.48
N GLU A 161 15.76 -34.46 -19.25
CA GLU A 161 14.57 -34.77 -18.46
C GLU A 161 14.72 -34.23 -17.03
N ILE A 162 13.67 -33.56 -16.53
CA ILE A 162 13.64 -33.01 -15.17
C ILE A 162 12.71 -33.86 -14.31
N SER A 163 13.31 -34.71 -13.48
CA SER A 163 12.61 -35.53 -12.49
C SER A 163 12.71 -34.92 -11.08
N GLY A 164 11.71 -35.15 -10.23
CA GLY A 164 11.76 -34.76 -8.81
C GLY A 164 11.01 -33.47 -8.45
N GLY A 165 10.36 -32.82 -9.41
CA GLY A 165 9.41 -31.73 -9.14
C GLY A 165 10.01 -30.35 -8.94
N ASN A 166 11.34 -30.25 -8.90
CA ASN A 166 12.05 -28.97 -8.82
C ASN A 166 12.53 -28.57 -10.22
N THR A 167 12.32 -27.31 -10.58
CA THR A 167 12.78 -26.74 -11.85
C THR A 167 13.25 -25.31 -11.65
N GLN A 168 14.23 -24.90 -12.44
CA GLN A 168 14.74 -23.54 -12.46
C GLN A 168 14.23 -22.84 -13.73
N ILE A 169 13.74 -21.62 -13.57
CA ILE A 169 13.40 -20.73 -14.67
C ILE A 169 14.58 -19.78 -14.81
N SER A 170 15.44 -20.08 -15.77
CA SER A 170 16.59 -19.24 -16.13
C SER A 170 16.14 -18.10 -17.05
N GLY A 171 16.79 -16.95 -16.96
CA GLY A 171 16.53 -15.81 -17.84
C GLY A 171 17.51 -14.68 -17.57
N SER A 172 17.39 -13.57 -18.29
CA SER A 172 18.13 -12.34 -17.98
C SER A 172 17.32 -11.49 -16.99
N PHE A 173 17.10 -11.99 -15.78
CA PHE A 173 16.34 -11.30 -14.73
C PHE A 173 17.23 -10.41 -13.87
N SER A 174 16.70 -9.28 -13.41
CA SER A 174 17.20 -8.59 -12.22
C SER A 174 16.75 -9.33 -10.96
N ILE A 175 17.31 -8.96 -9.81
CA ILE A 175 16.95 -9.56 -8.52
C ILE A 175 15.46 -9.27 -8.22
N GLU A 176 15.02 -8.04 -8.45
CA GLU A 176 13.66 -7.57 -8.22
C GLU A 176 12.67 -8.32 -9.13
N GLU A 177 12.98 -8.46 -10.41
CA GLU A 177 12.11 -9.18 -11.35
C GLU A 177 12.00 -10.66 -11.03
N ALA A 178 13.10 -11.31 -10.61
CA ALA A 178 13.07 -12.71 -10.19
C ALA A 178 12.23 -12.88 -8.90
N GLN A 179 12.31 -11.91 -7.99
CA GLN A 179 11.51 -11.91 -6.77
C GLN A 179 10.01 -11.70 -7.05
N ASP A 180 9.67 -10.75 -7.91
CA ASP A 180 8.30 -10.49 -8.35
C ASP A 180 7.71 -11.71 -9.08
N LEU A 181 8.46 -12.29 -10.01
CA LEU A 181 8.04 -13.49 -10.74
C LEU A 181 7.82 -14.67 -9.78
N ALA A 182 8.71 -14.88 -8.81
CA ALA A 182 8.53 -15.90 -7.79
C ALA A 182 7.27 -15.66 -6.96
N GLN A 183 6.98 -14.41 -6.58
CA GLN A 183 5.79 -14.05 -5.81
C GLN A 183 4.49 -14.29 -6.62
N VAL A 184 4.47 -13.95 -7.90
CA VAL A 184 3.32 -14.21 -8.77
C VAL A 184 3.10 -15.71 -8.96
N LEU A 185 4.16 -16.49 -9.21
CA LEU A 185 4.07 -17.95 -9.34
C LEU A 185 3.57 -18.62 -8.04
N LYS A 186 3.97 -18.08 -6.88
CA LYS A 186 3.54 -18.56 -5.56
C LYS A 186 2.08 -18.19 -5.24
N ALA A 187 1.64 -17.00 -5.62
CA ALA A 187 0.25 -16.57 -5.47
C ALA A 187 -0.70 -17.39 -6.35
N GLY A 188 -0.22 -17.88 -7.49
CA GLY A 188 -0.99 -18.68 -8.44
C GLY A 188 -2.00 -17.83 -9.24
N LYS A 189 -2.91 -18.50 -9.94
CA LYS A 189 -3.92 -17.81 -10.74
C LYS A 189 -5.03 -17.27 -9.84
N LEU A 190 -5.46 -16.02 -10.08
CA LEU A 190 -6.65 -15.48 -9.42
C LEU A 190 -7.92 -16.20 -9.96
N PRO A 191 -8.91 -16.53 -9.10
CA PRO A 191 -10.12 -17.25 -9.53
C PRO A 191 -10.99 -16.46 -10.51
N ALA A 192 -10.89 -15.13 -10.48
CA ALA A 192 -11.66 -14.20 -11.29
C ALA A 192 -10.84 -12.92 -11.52
N PRO A 193 -11.11 -12.16 -12.60
CA PRO A 193 -10.46 -10.88 -12.84
C PRO A 193 -10.84 -9.89 -11.74
N THR A 194 -9.84 -9.36 -11.03
CA THR A 194 -10.00 -8.34 -10.01
C THR A 194 -9.89 -6.95 -10.64
N ARG A 195 -10.66 -5.99 -10.13
CA ARG A 195 -10.51 -4.58 -10.43
C ARG A 195 -10.30 -3.82 -9.12
N ILE A 196 -9.37 -2.89 -9.12
CA ILE A 196 -9.16 -2.00 -7.98
C ILE A 196 -10.36 -1.05 -7.93
N VAL A 197 -11.12 -1.07 -6.83
CA VAL A 197 -12.31 -0.23 -6.63
C VAL A 197 -11.93 1.11 -6.00
N GLU A 198 -10.92 1.10 -5.14
CA GLU A 198 -10.40 2.26 -4.45
C GLU A 198 -8.93 2.01 -4.10
N GLU A 199 -8.08 3.01 -4.28
CA GLU A 199 -6.67 2.97 -3.94
C GLU A 199 -6.29 4.28 -3.25
N ALA A 200 -5.75 4.17 -2.03
CA ALA A 200 -5.24 5.29 -1.27
C ALA A 200 -3.79 4.99 -0.90
N VAL A 201 -2.84 5.58 -1.64
CA VAL A 201 -1.41 5.44 -1.34
C VAL A 201 -0.94 6.66 -0.57
N VAL A 202 -0.58 6.46 0.69
CA VAL A 202 0.01 7.51 1.52
C VAL A 202 1.50 7.24 1.69
N GLY A 203 2.33 8.19 1.25
CA GLY A 203 3.78 8.10 1.39
C GLY A 203 4.21 8.15 2.86
N PRO A 204 5.22 7.36 3.28
CA PRO A 204 5.70 7.35 4.67
C PRO A 204 6.17 8.72 5.18
N SER A 205 6.72 9.56 4.30
CA SER A 205 7.17 10.92 4.64
C SER A 205 6.01 11.84 5.00
N LEU A 206 4.92 11.81 4.23
CA LEU A 206 3.74 12.64 4.48
C LEU A 206 3.04 12.22 5.79
N GLY A 207 2.95 10.91 6.04
CA GLY A 207 2.42 10.38 7.30
C GLY A 207 3.24 10.83 8.50
N ARG A 208 4.58 10.75 8.41
CA ARG A 208 5.47 11.18 9.49
C ARG A 208 5.39 12.68 9.75
N GLU A 209 5.34 13.49 8.71
CA GLU A 209 5.23 14.94 8.83
C GLU A 209 3.90 15.33 9.49
N ALA A 210 2.79 14.73 9.08
CA ALA A 210 1.48 14.99 9.68
C ALA A 210 1.42 14.60 11.17
N ILE A 211 2.04 13.47 11.56
CA ILE A 211 2.12 13.06 12.97
C ILE A 211 2.94 14.07 13.77
N ASN A 212 4.12 14.48 13.26
CA ASN A 212 4.98 15.45 13.94
C ASN A 212 4.27 16.79 14.13
N GLN A 213 3.66 17.33 13.08
CA GLN A 213 2.90 18.59 13.14
C GLN A 213 1.71 18.49 14.10
N GLY A 214 1.01 17.35 14.11
CA GLY A 214 -0.06 17.08 15.06
C GLY A 214 0.43 17.07 16.51
N LEU A 215 1.56 16.43 16.78
CA LEU A 215 2.18 16.40 18.11
C LEU A 215 2.64 17.80 18.56
N TYR A 216 3.32 18.55 17.69
CA TYR A 216 3.76 19.91 18.01
C TYR A 216 2.57 20.84 18.28
N SER A 217 1.51 20.75 17.47
CA SER A 217 0.29 21.55 17.66
C SER A 217 -0.43 21.17 18.97
N SER A 218 -0.51 19.89 19.30
CA SER A 218 -1.12 19.41 20.54
C SER A 218 -0.33 19.90 21.76
N LEU A 219 1.00 19.81 21.71
CA LEU A 219 1.87 20.24 22.81
C LEU A 219 1.83 21.76 23.01
N ALA A 220 1.85 22.53 21.90
CA ALA A 220 1.72 23.98 21.95
C ALA A 220 0.35 24.40 22.52
N GLY A 221 -0.74 23.76 22.07
CA GLY A 221 -2.09 23.99 22.60
C GLY A 221 -2.20 23.67 24.08
N LEU A 222 -1.66 22.53 24.52
CA LEU A 222 -1.61 22.15 25.93
C LEU A 222 -0.90 23.22 26.78
N LEU A 223 0.27 23.67 26.33
CA LEU A 223 1.07 24.67 27.07
C LEU A 223 0.34 26.01 27.17
N ILE A 224 -0.30 26.46 26.08
CA ILE A 224 -1.11 27.69 26.08
C ILE A 224 -2.26 27.58 27.08
N ILE A 225 -2.96 26.46 27.10
CA ILE A 225 -4.08 26.23 28.02
C ILE A 225 -3.59 26.21 29.48
N MET A 226 -2.48 25.53 29.78
CA MET A 226 -1.92 25.50 31.14
C MET A 226 -1.52 26.90 31.62
N VAL A 227 -0.87 27.69 30.76
CA VAL A 227 -0.51 29.08 31.07
C VAL A 227 -1.77 29.90 31.33
N PHE A 228 -2.79 29.78 30.49
CA PHE A 228 -4.07 30.47 30.67
C PHE A 228 -4.73 30.10 32.01
N MET A 229 -4.82 28.81 32.33
CA MET A 229 -5.44 28.33 33.57
C MET A 229 -4.69 28.83 34.80
N THR A 230 -3.36 28.76 34.78
CA THR A 230 -2.51 29.26 35.87
C THR A 230 -2.65 30.78 36.05
N VAL A 231 -2.71 31.56 34.96
CA VAL A 231 -2.83 33.02 35.02
C VAL A 231 -4.23 33.47 35.47
N TYR A 232 -5.29 32.83 34.98
CA TYR A 232 -6.66 33.25 35.27
C TYR A 232 -7.15 32.75 36.64
N TYR A 233 -6.89 31.48 36.97
CA TYR A 233 -7.39 30.82 38.19
C TYR A 233 -6.35 30.67 39.29
N GLY A 234 -5.12 31.20 39.11
CA GLY A 234 -4.06 31.16 40.12
C GLY A 234 -3.73 29.73 40.57
N ARG A 235 -3.85 29.48 41.88
CA ARG A 235 -3.52 28.16 42.47
C ARG A 235 -4.55 27.08 42.13
N ALA A 236 -5.81 27.44 41.91
CA ALA A 236 -6.81 26.49 41.42
C ALA A 236 -6.49 26.05 39.98
N GLY A 237 -5.97 26.97 39.16
CA GLY A 237 -5.45 26.68 37.82
C GLY A 237 -4.37 25.60 37.81
N LEU A 238 -3.39 25.69 38.71
CA LEU A 238 -2.33 24.68 38.84
C LEU A 238 -2.88 23.28 39.21
N VAL A 239 -3.97 23.22 39.97
CA VAL A 239 -4.64 21.95 40.30
C VAL A 239 -5.34 21.38 39.08
N ALA A 240 -6.02 22.22 38.28
CA ALA A 240 -6.63 21.80 37.02
C ALA A 240 -5.59 21.28 36.03
N ASP A 241 -4.42 21.94 35.95
CA ASP A 241 -3.32 21.51 35.09
C ASP A 241 -2.75 20.15 35.51
N ALA A 242 -2.61 19.90 36.81
CA ALA A 242 -2.20 18.60 37.32
C ALA A 242 -3.22 17.50 36.99
N ALA A 243 -4.52 17.79 37.12
CA ALA A 243 -5.60 16.87 36.75
C ALA A 243 -5.64 16.62 35.22
N LEU A 244 -5.34 17.63 34.42
CA LEU A 244 -5.23 17.51 32.96
C LEU A 244 -4.08 16.61 32.54
N LEU A 245 -2.89 16.79 33.12
CA LEU A 245 -1.73 15.93 32.85
C LEU A 245 -1.99 14.48 33.27
N PHE A 246 -2.64 14.29 34.42
CA PHE A 246 -3.06 12.95 34.86
C PHE A 246 -4.08 12.34 33.90
N ASN A 247 -5.06 13.11 33.40
CA ASN A 247 -6.00 12.63 32.39
C ASN A 247 -5.28 12.22 31.10
N MET A 248 -4.34 13.03 30.61
CA MET A 248 -3.56 12.71 29.41
C MET A 248 -2.75 11.41 29.59
N PHE A 249 -2.17 11.20 30.78
CA PHE A 249 -1.51 9.94 31.11
C PHE A 249 -2.48 8.74 31.06
N LEU A 250 -3.69 8.87 31.59
CA LEU A 250 -4.71 7.81 31.51
C LEU A 250 -5.11 7.51 30.06
N ILE A 251 -5.33 8.53 29.24
CA ILE A 251 -5.71 8.35 27.82
C ILE A 251 -4.62 7.57 27.08
N LEU A 252 -3.37 8.01 27.21
CA LEU A 252 -2.23 7.35 26.57
C LEU A 252 -2.02 5.92 27.10
N GLY A 253 -2.21 5.70 28.41
CA GLY A 253 -2.11 4.37 29.03
C GLY A 253 -3.17 3.41 28.49
N VAL A 254 -4.41 3.86 28.34
CA VAL A 254 -5.50 3.06 27.76
C VAL A 254 -5.24 2.76 26.29
N LEU A 255 -4.86 3.77 25.48
CA LEU A 255 -4.55 3.58 24.07
C LEU A 255 -3.40 2.57 23.86
N ALA A 256 -2.35 2.66 24.69
CA ALA A 256 -1.22 1.74 24.67
C ALA A 256 -1.64 0.31 25.04
N GLN A 257 -2.49 0.14 26.06
CA GLN A 257 -2.97 -1.17 26.50
C GLN A 257 -3.79 -1.90 25.44
N PHE A 258 -4.61 -1.16 24.68
CA PHE A 258 -5.43 -1.73 23.61
C PHE A 258 -4.72 -1.78 22.25
N GLY A 259 -3.44 -1.36 22.18
CA GLY A 259 -2.68 -1.34 20.92
C GLY A 259 -3.32 -0.49 19.83
N THR A 260 -4.11 0.51 20.21
CA THR A 260 -4.81 1.37 19.25
C THR A 260 -3.83 2.37 18.64
N ALA A 261 -3.72 2.36 17.32
CA ALA A 261 -2.83 3.28 16.62
C ALA A 261 -3.31 4.74 16.77
N LEU A 262 -2.42 5.62 17.23
CA LEU A 262 -2.66 7.06 17.25
C LEU A 262 -2.46 7.63 15.85
N THR A 263 -3.54 7.66 15.07
CA THR A 263 -3.58 8.25 13.73
C THR A 263 -3.73 9.77 13.80
N LEU A 264 -3.62 10.45 12.66
CA LEU A 264 -3.83 11.90 12.59
C LEU A 264 -5.22 12.34 13.12
N PRO A 265 -6.35 11.70 12.73
CA PRO A 265 -7.63 12.00 13.37
C PRO A 265 -7.68 11.60 14.85
N GLY A 266 -6.99 10.54 15.27
CA GLY A 266 -6.83 10.22 16.68
C GLY A 266 -6.23 11.39 17.47
N ILE A 267 -5.17 12.03 16.95
CA ILE A 267 -4.56 13.23 17.55
C ILE A 267 -5.58 14.38 17.62
N ALA A 268 -6.38 14.60 16.59
CA ALA A 268 -7.44 15.62 16.63
C ALA A 268 -8.47 15.33 17.73
N GLY A 269 -8.83 14.06 17.93
CA GLY A 269 -9.68 13.62 19.03
C GLY A 269 -9.05 13.90 20.39
N LEU A 270 -7.75 13.65 20.55
CA LEU A 270 -7.01 13.97 21.77
C LEU A 270 -7.02 15.47 22.08
N ILE A 271 -6.82 16.33 21.08
CA ILE A 271 -6.88 17.79 21.26
C ILE A 271 -8.28 18.22 21.72
N LEU A 272 -9.33 17.66 21.13
CA LEU A 272 -10.71 17.95 21.53
C LEU A 272 -10.99 17.54 22.98
N VAL A 273 -10.47 16.39 23.41
CA VAL A 273 -10.58 15.94 24.80
C VAL A 273 -9.82 16.85 25.76
N ILE A 274 -8.62 17.30 25.39
CA ILE A 274 -7.84 18.26 26.20
C ILE A 274 -8.67 19.53 26.43
N ALA A 275 -9.27 20.07 25.37
CA ALA A 275 -10.10 21.26 25.45
C ALA A 275 -11.33 21.07 26.35
N SER A 276 -12.09 19.97 26.16
CA SER A 276 -13.29 19.70 26.96
C SER A 276 -12.97 19.34 28.42
N SER A 277 -11.82 18.74 28.69
CA SER A 277 -11.38 18.42 30.06
C SER A 277 -11.12 19.68 30.89
N VAL A 278 -10.63 20.74 30.25
CA VAL A 278 -10.34 22.02 30.90
C VAL A 278 -11.65 22.78 31.18
N ASP A 279 -12.59 22.76 30.23
CA ASP A 279 -13.91 23.39 30.37
C ASP A 279 -14.67 22.88 31.61
N ALA A 280 -14.60 21.58 31.89
CA ALA A 280 -15.19 21.00 33.10
C ALA A 280 -14.58 21.59 34.40
N ASN A 281 -13.26 21.81 34.44
CA ASN A 281 -12.60 22.41 35.59
C ASN A 281 -12.94 23.91 35.72
N VAL A 282 -13.02 24.63 34.60
CA VAL A 282 -13.46 26.03 34.55
C VAL A 282 -14.87 26.18 35.12
N LEU A 283 -15.82 25.34 34.69
CA LEU A 283 -17.19 25.37 35.18
C LEU A 283 -17.28 25.14 36.69
N ILE A 284 -16.48 24.20 37.22
CA ILE A 284 -16.40 23.96 38.67
C ILE A 284 -15.89 25.22 39.38
N PHE A 285 -14.81 25.83 38.89
CA PHE A 285 -14.22 27.00 39.54
C PHE A 285 -15.13 28.22 39.52
N GLU A 286 -15.81 28.47 38.40
CA GLU A 286 -16.81 29.54 38.33
C GLU A 286 -17.96 29.29 39.31
N ARG A 287 -18.44 28.04 39.43
CA ARG A 287 -19.50 27.73 40.39
C ARG A 287 -19.04 27.90 41.82
N ILE A 288 -17.81 27.49 42.16
CA ILE A 288 -17.22 27.73 43.49
C ILE A 288 -17.14 29.23 43.77
N ARG A 289 -16.73 30.04 42.79
CA ARG A 289 -16.62 31.50 42.90
C ARG A 289 -17.98 32.15 43.15
N GLU A 290 -19.01 31.72 42.43
CA GLU A 290 -20.39 32.18 42.64
C GLU A 290 -20.91 31.86 44.06
N GLU A 291 -20.59 30.68 44.60
CA GLU A 291 -20.96 30.32 45.97
C GLU A 291 -20.17 31.11 47.03
N LEU A 292 -18.89 31.42 46.78
CA LEU A 292 -18.09 32.29 47.64
C LEU A 292 -18.63 33.72 47.67
N ASP A 293 -19.07 34.25 46.53
CA ASP A 293 -19.67 35.58 46.41
C ASP A 293 -21.04 35.66 47.13
N HIS A 294 -21.75 34.53 47.25
CA HIS A 294 -22.94 34.40 48.08
C HIS A 294 -22.65 34.26 49.60
N GLY A 295 -21.38 34.32 50.01
CA GLY A 295 -20.96 34.38 51.41
C GLY A 295 -20.81 33.02 52.10
N LEU A 296 -20.76 31.91 51.33
CA LEU A 296 -20.48 30.59 51.89
C LEU A 296 -19.01 30.49 52.35
N SER A 297 -18.76 29.64 53.35
CA SER A 297 -17.39 29.33 53.77
C SER A 297 -16.65 28.60 52.63
N LEU A 298 -15.33 28.71 52.55
CA LEU A 298 -14.52 28.08 51.49
C LEU A 298 -14.83 26.59 51.31
N HIS A 299 -15.00 25.86 52.42
CA HIS A 299 -15.29 24.43 52.40
C HIS A 299 -16.71 24.15 51.88
N ASP A 300 -17.70 24.96 52.27
CA ASP A 300 -19.09 24.78 51.84
C ASP A 300 -19.28 25.21 50.38
N ALA A 301 -18.59 26.28 49.95
CA ALA A 301 -18.58 26.74 48.57
C ALA A 301 -17.97 25.72 47.62
N VAL A 302 -16.88 25.05 48.01
CA VAL A 302 -16.30 23.94 47.22
C VAL A 302 -17.29 22.80 47.07
N ASN A 303 -17.90 22.33 48.15
CA ASN A 303 -18.87 21.24 48.10
C ASN A 303 -20.12 21.59 47.26
N ALA A 304 -20.65 22.81 47.44
CA ALA A 304 -21.79 23.30 46.67
C ALA A 304 -21.45 23.47 45.18
N GLY A 305 -20.27 24.01 44.87
CA GLY A 305 -19.77 24.18 43.51
C GLY A 305 -19.67 22.85 42.75
N TYR A 306 -19.03 21.84 43.35
CA TYR A 306 -18.95 20.50 42.75
C TYR A 306 -20.33 19.86 42.55
N ASN A 307 -21.23 19.95 43.53
CA ASN A 307 -22.57 19.36 43.42
C ASN A 307 -23.41 20.00 42.29
N ARG A 308 -23.32 21.33 42.13
CA ARG A 308 -24.06 22.06 41.09
C ARG A 308 -23.43 21.88 39.70
N ALA A 309 -22.10 21.88 39.60
CA ALA A 309 -21.41 21.67 38.33
C ALA A 309 -21.53 20.23 37.81
N PHE A 310 -21.71 19.24 38.69
CA PHE A 310 -21.75 17.81 38.33
C PHE A 310 -22.78 17.49 37.25
N SER A 311 -24.02 18.00 37.36
CA SER A 311 -25.08 17.69 36.38
C SER A 311 -24.69 18.14 34.99
N ALA A 312 -24.20 19.39 34.84
CA ALA A 312 -23.80 19.93 33.56
C ALA A 312 -22.61 19.19 32.94
N ILE A 313 -21.62 18.81 33.77
CA ILE A 313 -20.44 18.05 33.32
C ILE A 313 -20.84 16.63 32.90
N PHE A 314 -21.72 15.99 33.66
CA PHE A 314 -22.22 14.67 33.34
C PHE A 314 -22.99 14.69 32.02
N ASP A 315 -23.92 15.63 31.84
CA ASP A 315 -24.73 15.76 30.64
C ASP A 315 -23.86 16.01 29.39
N SER A 316 -22.89 16.92 29.49
CA SER A 316 -21.94 17.21 28.40
C SER A 316 -21.11 15.98 28.00
N ASN A 317 -20.57 15.25 28.98
CA ASN A 317 -19.77 14.05 28.72
C ASN A 317 -20.62 12.89 28.18
N VAL A 318 -21.84 12.67 28.69
CA VAL A 318 -22.75 11.64 28.16
C VAL A 318 -23.11 11.93 26.70
N THR A 319 -23.39 13.19 26.36
CA THR A 319 -23.71 13.58 24.98
C THR A 319 -22.52 13.35 24.06
N THR A 320 -21.31 13.72 24.49
CA THR A 320 -20.08 13.51 23.72
C THR A 320 -19.74 12.03 23.59
N MET A 321 -19.94 11.24 24.64
CA MET A 321 -19.77 9.79 24.63
C MET A 321 -20.70 9.13 23.61
N LEU A 322 -21.95 9.57 23.54
CA LEU A 322 -22.92 9.06 22.57
C LEU A 322 -22.46 9.35 21.13
N ILE A 323 -21.93 10.54 20.87
CA ILE A 323 -21.32 10.89 19.57
C ILE A 323 -20.14 9.95 19.27
N ALA A 324 -19.23 9.74 20.23
CA ALA A 324 -18.09 8.84 20.08
C ALA A 324 -18.53 7.40 19.76
N ILE A 325 -19.58 6.90 20.42
CA ILE A 325 -20.15 5.57 20.15
C ILE A 325 -20.69 5.49 18.72
N ILE A 326 -21.50 6.47 18.29
CA ILE A 326 -22.05 6.51 16.93
C ILE A 326 -20.92 6.55 15.90
N LEU A 327 -19.93 7.43 16.08
CA LEU A 327 -18.78 7.52 15.17
C LEU A 327 -17.92 6.25 15.20
N GLY A 328 -17.85 5.54 16.33
CA GLY A 328 -17.10 4.29 16.45
C GLY A 328 -17.75 3.13 15.69
N PHE A 329 -19.08 3.05 15.70
CA PHE A 329 -19.83 1.99 14.99
C PHE A 329 -20.07 2.29 13.52
N PHE A 330 -20.37 3.54 13.18
CA PHE A 330 -20.74 3.95 11.82
C PHE A 330 -19.61 4.63 11.04
N GLY A 331 -18.56 5.10 11.72
CA GLY A 331 -17.39 5.70 11.08
C GLY A 331 -16.49 4.63 10.46
N THR A 332 -15.88 4.97 9.32
CA THR A 332 -14.92 4.10 8.63
C THR A 332 -13.51 4.66 8.73
N GLY A 333 -12.53 3.75 8.80
CA GLY A 333 -11.09 4.04 8.76
C GLY A 333 -10.66 5.19 9.70
N PRO A 334 -10.33 6.38 9.18
CA PRO A 334 -9.81 7.48 10.01
C PRO A 334 -10.81 8.00 11.05
N VAL A 335 -12.12 8.02 10.75
CA VAL A 335 -13.15 8.50 11.69
C VAL A 335 -13.25 7.60 12.91
N GLN A 336 -13.04 6.30 12.74
CA GLN A 336 -13.11 5.32 13.81
C GLN A 336 -12.01 5.55 14.86
N SER A 337 -10.80 5.87 14.41
CA SER A 337 -9.68 6.20 15.31
C SER A 337 -9.87 7.51 16.09
N PHE A 338 -10.53 8.51 15.47
CA PHE A 338 -10.97 9.71 16.18
C PHE A 338 -11.99 9.37 17.27
N ALA A 339 -12.99 8.55 16.93
CA ALA A 339 -14.05 8.16 17.84
C ALA A 339 -13.55 7.39 19.07
N VAL A 340 -12.62 6.45 18.89
CA VAL A 340 -12.01 5.69 19.99
C VAL A 340 -11.26 6.61 20.94
N THR A 341 -10.46 7.54 20.40
CA THR A 341 -9.69 8.49 21.21
C THR A 341 -10.61 9.43 21.99
N LEU A 342 -11.66 9.94 21.33
CA LEU A 342 -12.68 10.78 21.96
C LEU A 342 -13.42 10.04 23.08
N GLY A 343 -13.89 8.81 22.82
CA GLY A 343 -14.63 8.01 23.79
C GLY A 343 -13.81 7.69 25.03
N ILE A 344 -12.58 7.22 24.86
CA ILE A 344 -11.65 6.98 25.99
C ILE A 344 -11.42 8.29 26.75
N GLY A 345 -11.15 9.36 26.02
CA GLY A 345 -10.84 10.67 26.60
C GLY A 345 -11.98 11.27 27.43
N VAL A 346 -13.22 11.16 26.98
CA VAL A 346 -14.40 11.59 27.72
C VAL A 346 -14.61 10.75 28.98
N LEU A 347 -14.36 9.44 28.91
CA LEU A 347 -14.49 8.55 30.06
C LEU A 347 -13.46 8.89 31.14
N THR A 348 -12.20 9.06 30.74
CA THR A 348 -11.10 9.39 31.68
C THR A 348 -11.17 10.83 32.17
N SER A 349 -11.62 11.78 31.33
CA SER A 349 -11.76 13.19 31.73
C SER A 349 -12.82 13.36 32.81
N PHE A 350 -13.95 12.67 32.68
CA PHE A 350 -15.00 12.69 33.70
C PHE A 350 -14.48 12.20 35.05
N LEU A 351 -13.73 11.09 35.06
CA LEU A 351 -13.09 10.57 36.27
C LEU A 351 -12.09 11.58 36.85
N SER A 352 -11.25 12.19 36.02
CA SER A 352 -10.24 13.15 36.46
C SER A 352 -10.86 14.43 37.04
N ALA A 353 -11.84 15.01 36.32
CA ALA A 353 -12.49 16.26 36.73
C ALA A 353 -13.32 16.10 38.00
N VAL A 354 -14.04 14.99 38.20
CA VAL A 354 -14.90 14.81 39.37
C VAL A 354 -14.14 14.30 40.60
N TYR A 355 -13.22 13.34 40.41
CA TYR A 355 -12.55 12.68 41.53
C TYR A 355 -11.15 13.23 41.79
N VAL A 356 -10.30 13.33 40.76
CA VAL A 356 -8.89 13.70 40.94
C VAL A 356 -8.76 15.17 41.33
N SER A 357 -9.46 16.07 40.62
CA SER A 357 -9.43 17.50 40.94
C SER A 357 -9.94 17.74 42.37
N ARG A 358 -11.06 17.10 42.75
CA ARG A 358 -11.68 17.22 44.06
C ARG A 358 -10.77 16.72 45.17
N LEU A 359 -10.15 15.56 45.00
CA LEU A 359 -9.19 15.01 45.97
C LEU A 359 -8.00 15.94 46.19
N ILE A 360 -7.47 16.56 45.13
CA ILE A 360 -6.34 17.49 45.25
C ILE A 360 -6.79 18.76 45.99
N ILE A 361 -7.95 19.32 45.65
CA ILE A 361 -8.48 20.52 46.31
C ILE A 361 -8.78 20.25 47.79
N GLU A 362 -9.46 19.16 48.11
CA GLU A 362 -9.77 18.79 49.50
C GLU A 362 -8.49 18.53 50.32
N ALA A 363 -7.47 17.88 49.73
CA ALA A 363 -6.18 17.67 50.39
C ALA A 363 -5.44 18.99 50.66
N LEU A 364 -5.49 19.95 49.73
CA LEU A 364 -4.90 21.28 49.91
C LEU A 364 -5.62 22.10 50.99
N ILE A 365 -6.94 22.00 51.08
CA ILE A 365 -7.75 22.66 52.11
C ILE A 365 -7.46 22.07 53.51
N LYS A 366 -7.19 20.76 53.59
CA LYS A 366 -6.92 20.06 54.87
C LYS A 366 -5.51 20.34 55.42
N GLY A 367 -4.56 20.75 54.58
CA GLY A 367 -3.13 20.88 54.91
C GLY A 367 -2.65 22.25 55.42
N LYS A 368 -3.31 23.37 55.11
CA LYS A 368 -2.96 24.73 55.59
C LYS A 368 -4.18 25.67 55.63
N THR A 369 -4.09 26.69 56.49
CA THR A 369 -5.05 27.79 56.70
C THR A 369 -5.75 28.25 55.42
N THR A 370 -7.07 28.35 55.53
CA THR A 370 -8.13 28.77 54.58
C THR A 370 -7.88 30.04 53.73
N SER A 371 -6.73 30.70 53.85
CA SER A 371 -6.38 31.98 53.24
C SER A 371 -5.49 31.89 51.98
N ALA A 372 -5.19 30.69 51.47
CA ALA A 372 -4.14 30.50 50.46
C ALA A 372 -4.61 29.94 49.09
N ILE A 373 -5.87 29.53 48.90
CA ILE A 373 -6.37 29.07 47.59
C ILE A 373 -7.15 30.20 46.94
N THR A 374 -6.48 30.93 46.05
CA THR A 374 -7.14 31.95 45.25
C THR A 374 -7.72 31.28 44.01
N PHE A 375 -9.04 31.39 43.85
CA PHE A 375 -9.79 30.96 42.65
C PHE A 375 -9.87 32.07 41.60
N SER A 376 -9.08 33.12 41.77
CA SER A 376 -8.96 34.22 40.82
C SER A 376 -7.64 34.94 40.97
N THR A 377 -7.15 35.46 39.87
CA THR A 377 -6.10 36.48 39.87
C THR A 377 -6.74 37.83 39.52
N PHE A 378 -6.10 38.95 39.83
CA PHE A 378 -6.65 40.32 39.66
C PHE A 378 -6.94 40.74 38.19
N LEU A 379 -6.87 39.81 37.23
CA LEU A 379 -7.16 40.05 35.82
C LEU A 379 -8.62 39.77 35.47
#